data_AF-A0A972TZA8-F1
#
_entry.id   AF-A0A972TZA8-F1
#
_cell.length_a   1.000
_cell.length_b   1.000
_cell.length_c   1.000
_cell.angle_alpha   90.00
_cell.angle_beta   90.00
_cell.angle_gamma   90.00
#
_symmetry.space_group_name_H-M   'P 1'
#
loop_
_entity.id
_entity.type
_entity.pdbx_description
1 polymer ?
#
loop_
_entity_poly.entity_id
_entity_poly.type
_entity_poly.pdbx_seq_one_letter_code
_entity_poly.pdbx_strand_id
1 'polypeptide(L)'
;MDIYAGKYFTGKDRHGQKRGDLLLALHFGIMAFVITIVALTAYHPALYNLLRGLTRENGLFEWGSVLILFILSIYSFRIFLTTLQKGKNPGNIYRLIFLCIAIGGILAVLEEISWGQHILEFNPAAFFSTHNLQRETNIHNLIPATLFNGIIFAFVYICFIFMPALHRIFRFTVPSYVLKLFPSTHTTLIFAFASSLQAYFSYSVTYLDTAALWSGLILLALMICTEKKPLSAGELIHLTAVMFCALFFMLNHGIFDYHNMQYEIREAIIAYGVLVWFHDRTACLSRRDDATRVSTEDACSKS
;
A
#
# COMPACT_ATOMS: atom_id res chain seq x y z
N MET A 1 -21.78 -12.93 12.61
CA MET A 1 -20.49 -12.21 12.47
C MET A 1 -20.11 -12.15 10.99
N ASP A 2 -20.78 -11.28 10.21
CA ASP A 2 -20.42 -10.93 8.83
C ASP A 2 -19.30 -9.86 8.84
N ILE A 3 -18.09 -10.24 9.26
CA ILE A 3 -16.92 -9.31 9.23
C ILE A 3 -16.26 -9.30 7.85
N TYR A 4 -16.59 -10.27 6.99
CA TYR A 4 -15.95 -10.51 5.70
C TYR A 4 -16.84 -10.23 4.49
N ALA A 5 -18.09 -9.80 4.68
CA ALA A 5 -18.94 -9.49 3.53
C ALA A 5 -18.37 -8.27 2.80
N GLY A 6 -17.95 -8.45 1.54
CA GLY A 6 -17.58 -7.42 0.57
C GLY A 6 -18.64 -6.35 0.27
N LYS A 7 -19.53 -6.03 1.22
CA LYS A 7 -20.42 -4.87 1.22
C LYS A 7 -19.65 -3.54 1.33
N TYR A 8 -18.33 -3.56 1.52
CA TYR A 8 -17.53 -2.37 1.80
C TYR A 8 -17.32 -1.47 0.58
N PHE A 9 -17.43 -2.00 -0.64
CA PHE A 9 -17.47 -1.21 -1.88
C PHE A 9 -18.89 -0.82 -2.33
N THR A 10 -19.94 -1.38 -1.72
CA THR A 10 -21.34 -1.15 -2.15
C THR A 10 -22.14 -0.23 -1.22
N GLY A 11 -21.53 0.33 -0.17
CA GLY A 11 -22.22 1.23 0.74
C GLY A 11 -22.40 2.63 0.16
N LYS A 12 -23.61 2.96 -0.31
CA LYS A 12 -24.02 4.32 -0.70
C LYS A 12 -23.75 5.31 0.44
N ASP A 13 -23.18 6.47 0.11
CA ASP A 13 -23.14 7.61 1.02
C ASP A 13 -24.46 8.39 1.01
N ARG A 14 -24.55 9.46 1.83
CA ARG A 14 -25.73 10.34 1.94
C ARG A 14 -26.10 11.07 0.63
N HIS A 15 -25.25 10.99 -0.40
CA HIS A 15 -25.48 11.56 -1.73
C HIS A 15 -25.65 10.49 -2.82
N GLY A 16 -25.75 9.21 -2.46
CA GLY A 16 -26.02 8.11 -3.39
C GLY A 16 -24.84 7.71 -4.27
N GLN A 17 -23.63 8.27 -4.04
CA GLN A 17 -22.42 7.95 -4.79
C GLN A 17 -21.55 6.96 -4.00
N LYS A 18 -21.11 5.88 -4.66
CA LYS A 18 -20.32 4.80 -4.06
C LYS A 18 -18.87 5.27 -3.92
N ARG A 19 -18.47 5.81 -2.76
CA ARG A 19 -17.08 6.21 -2.46
C ARG A 19 -16.01 5.15 -2.78
N GLY A 20 -16.35 3.87 -2.67
CA GLY A 20 -15.44 2.77 -3.06
C GLY A 20 -15.11 2.77 -4.55
N ASP A 21 -16.06 3.11 -5.41
CA ASP A 21 -15.87 3.07 -6.86
C ASP A 21 -14.84 4.11 -7.32
N LEU A 22 -14.74 5.26 -6.63
CA LEU A 22 -13.76 6.30 -6.95
C LEU A 22 -12.33 5.87 -6.62
N LEU A 23 -12.09 5.27 -5.45
CA LEU A 23 -10.75 4.78 -5.07
C LEU A 23 -10.30 3.66 -5.99
N LEU A 24 -11.23 2.77 -6.37
CA LEU A 24 -10.95 1.71 -7.32
C LEU A 24 -10.65 2.27 -8.72
N ALA A 25 -11.43 3.24 -9.20
CA ALA A 25 -11.17 3.91 -10.48
C ALA A 25 -9.82 4.64 -10.48
N LEU A 26 -9.48 5.33 -9.39
CA LEU A 26 -8.17 5.95 -9.20
C LEU A 26 -7.06 4.90 -9.28
N HIS A 27 -7.21 3.76 -8.60
CA HIS A 27 -6.22 2.70 -8.66
C HIS A 27 -6.02 2.14 -10.07
N PHE A 28 -7.11 1.86 -10.80
CA PHE A 28 -7.02 1.43 -12.20
C PHE A 28 -6.36 2.50 -13.08
N GLY A 29 -6.59 3.78 -12.80
CA GLY A 29 -5.87 4.88 -13.45
C GLY A 29 -4.36 4.84 -13.19
N ILE A 30 -3.96 4.59 -11.93
CA ILE A 30 -2.55 4.43 -11.56
C ILE A 30 -1.93 3.20 -12.26
N MET A 31 -2.63 2.06 -12.26
CA MET A 31 -2.18 0.85 -12.97
C MET A 31 -1.99 1.13 -14.47
N ALA A 32 -2.97 1.77 -15.10
CA ALA A 32 -2.92 2.14 -16.52
C ALA A 32 -1.78 3.12 -16.82
N PHE A 33 -1.52 4.07 -15.93
CA PHE A 33 -0.40 5.00 -16.05
C PHE A 33 0.94 4.26 -15.99
N VAL A 34 1.15 3.43 -14.97
CA VAL A 34 2.40 2.68 -14.77
C VAL A 34 2.64 1.70 -15.93
N ILE A 35 1.64 0.91 -16.33
CA ILE A 35 1.80 -0.02 -17.45
C ILE A 35 2.09 0.70 -18.77
N THR A 36 1.51 1.89 -18.97
CA THR A 36 1.79 2.71 -20.16
C THR A 36 3.24 3.20 -20.15
N ILE A 37 3.76 3.69 -19.03
CA ILE A 37 5.17 4.10 -18.92
C ILE A 37 6.09 2.92 -19.24
N VAL A 38 5.82 1.75 -18.65
CA VAL A 38 6.63 0.55 -18.88
C VAL A 38 6.56 0.15 -20.36
N ALA A 39 5.36 0.10 -20.96
CA ALA A 39 5.18 -0.25 -22.37
C ALA A 39 5.88 0.74 -23.33
N LEU A 40 5.76 2.05 -23.08
CA LEU A 40 6.44 3.08 -23.88
C LEU A 40 7.96 2.93 -23.78
N THR A 41 8.48 2.67 -22.58
CA THR A 41 9.92 2.46 -22.36
C THR A 41 10.40 1.17 -23.06
N ALA A 42 9.59 0.10 -23.03
CA ALA A 42 9.91 -1.19 -23.63
C ALA A 42 9.95 -1.17 -25.17
N TYR A 43 8.97 -0.51 -25.78
CA TYR A 43 8.67 -0.70 -27.20
C TYR A 43 8.86 0.54 -28.06
N HIS A 44 9.13 1.71 -27.47
CA HIS A 44 9.36 2.94 -28.23
C HIS A 44 10.81 3.42 -28.07
N PRO A 45 11.70 3.22 -29.07
CA PRO A 45 13.12 3.53 -28.96
C PRO A 45 13.42 4.97 -28.53
N ALA A 46 12.61 5.95 -28.96
CA ALA A 46 12.81 7.35 -28.55
C ALA A 46 12.52 7.62 -27.06
N LEU A 47 11.85 6.69 -26.36
CA LEU A 47 11.43 6.82 -24.96
C LEU A 47 12.13 5.80 -24.04
N TYR A 48 13.24 5.20 -24.47
CA TYR A 48 13.94 4.16 -23.69
C TYR A 48 14.44 4.65 -22.30
N ASN A 49 14.64 5.96 -22.13
CA ASN A 49 15.03 6.57 -20.85
C ASN A 49 13.83 7.07 -20.02
N LEU A 50 12.59 6.91 -20.48
CA LEU A 50 11.41 7.49 -19.84
C LEU A 50 11.25 6.98 -18.40
N LEU A 51 11.21 5.65 -18.23
CA LEU A 51 11.12 5.04 -16.89
C LEU A 51 12.23 5.57 -15.98
N ARG A 52 13.48 5.52 -16.46
CA ARG A 52 14.66 6.02 -15.73
C ARG A 52 14.56 7.49 -15.33
N GLY A 53 14.04 8.34 -16.20
CA GLY A 53 13.87 9.76 -15.91
C GLY A 53 12.81 10.02 -14.83
N LEU A 54 11.80 9.16 -14.73
CA LEU A 54 10.73 9.27 -13.74
C LEU A 54 11.11 8.67 -12.38
N THR A 55 11.99 7.66 -12.36
CA THR A 55 12.40 6.89 -11.17
C THR A 55 13.83 7.19 -10.71
N ARG A 56 14.44 8.27 -11.21
CA ARG A 56 15.73 8.74 -10.69
C ARG A 56 15.50 9.45 -9.34
N GLU A 57 16.58 9.63 -8.60
CA GLU A 57 16.62 10.55 -7.45
C GLU A 57 16.01 11.91 -7.80
N ASN A 58 15.22 12.45 -6.88
CA ASN A 58 14.35 13.61 -7.02
C ASN A 58 13.36 13.51 -8.20
N GLY A 59 12.97 12.28 -8.57
CA GLY A 59 12.09 11.97 -9.69
C GLY A 59 10.60 12.07 -9.34
N LEU A 60 9.75 11.76 -10.34
CA LEU A 60 8.29 11.84 -10.16
C LEU A 60 7.79 10.88 -9.07
N PHE A 61 8.35 9.67 -9.01
CA PHE A 61 7.87 8.62 -8.10
C PHE A 61 8.26 8.90 -6.65
N GLU A 62 9.48 9.37 -6.40
CA GLU A 62 9.96 9.78 -5.07
C GLU A 62 9.17 10.99 -4.53
N TRP A 63 9.00 12.06 -5.32
CA TRP A 63 8.13 13.18 -4.93
C TRP A 63 6.67 12.74 -4.75
N GLY A 64 6.23 11.73 -5.52
CA GLY A 64 4.95 11.06 -5.33
C GLY A 64 4.86 10.37 -3.97
N SER A 65 5.87 9.59 -3.60
CA SER A 65 6.00 8.94 -2.29
C SER A 65 5.95 9.97 -1.16
N VAL A 66 6.76 11.03 -1.25
CA VAL A 66 6.78 12.16 -0.30
C VAL A 66 5.38 12.73 -0.11
N LEU A 67 4.67 13.05 -1.20
CA LEU A 67 3.33 13.62 -1.12
C LEU A 67 2.33 12.65 -0.48
N ILE A 68 2.35 11.37 -0.86
CA ILE A 68 1.43 10.36 -0.34
C ILE A 68 1.68 10.11 1.15
N LEU A 69 2.94 9.98 1.56
CA LEU A 69 3.34 9.77 2.96
C LEU A 69 3.00 10.99 3.82
N PHE A 70 3.15 12.21 3.28
CA PHE A 70 2.75 13.43 3.96
C PHE A 70 1.22 13.50 4.16
N ILE A 71 0.44 13.18 3.13
CA ILE A 71 -1.03 13.08 3.22
C ILE A 71 -1.43 12.01 4.25
N LEU A 72 -0.81 10.82 4.19
CA LEU A 72 -1.03 9.74 5.14
C LEU A 72 -0.76 10.19 6.58
N SER A 73 0.33 10.90 6.80
CA SER A 73 0.70 11.41 8.11
C SER A 73 -0.33 12.41 8.65
N ILE A 74 -0.66 13.46 7.87
CA ILE A 74 -1.66 14.47 8.27
C ILE A 74 -3.01 13.80 8.53
N TYR A 75 -3.42 12.89 7.66
CA TYR A 75 -4.68 12.20 7.80
C TYR A 75 -4.71 11.34 9.08
N SER A 76 -3.65 10.58 9.34
CA SER A 76 -3.53 9.73 10.53
C SER A 76 -3.51 10.55 11.82
N PHE A 77 -2.78 11.68 11.82
CA PHE A 77 -2.73 12.60 12.96
C PHE A 77 -4.08 13.24 13.22
N ARG A 78 -4.80 13.67 12.17
CA ARG A 78 -6.17 14.21 12.30
C ARG A 78 -7.11 13.18 12.91
N ILE A 79 -7.07 11.93 12.45
CA ILE A 79 -7.88 10.86 13.03
C ILE A 79 -7.51 10.65 14.50
N PHE A 80 -6.22 10.55 14.83
CA PHE A 80 -5.74 10.46 16.22
C PHE A 80 -6.33 11.58 17.10
N LEU A 81 -6.22 12.85 16.70
CA LEU A 81 -6.79 13.98 17.46
C LEU A 81 -8.31 13.86 17.64
N THR A 82 -9.05 13.49 16.59
CA THR A 82 -10.51 13.33 16.71
C THR A 82 -10.91 12.20 17.67
N THR A 83 -10.09 11.15 17.79
CA THR A 83 -10.33 10.05 18.74
C THR A 83 -10.04 10.44 20.19
N LEU A 84 -9.16 11.43 20.43
CA LEU A 84 -8.94 12.00 21.76
C LEU A 84 -10.11 12.90 22.18
N GLN A 85 -10.57 13.77 21.28
CA GLN A 85 -11.59 14.79 21.58
C GLN A 85 -12.98 14.19 21.83
N LYS A 86 -13.37 13.15 21.10
CA LYS A 86 -14.77 12.68 21.12
C LYS A 86 -15.10 11.72 22.26
N GLY A 87 -14.15 11.37 23.15
CA GLY A 87 -14.32 10.28 24.12
C GLY A 87 -14.62 8.92 23.49
N LYS A 88 -14.73 8.87 22.15
CA LYS A 88 -14.91 7.67 21.34
C LYS A 88 -13.67 6.84 21.57
N ASN A 89 -13.87 5.62 22.02
CA ASN A 89 -12.80 4.77 22.51
C ASN A 89 -12.51 3.69 21.44
N PRO A 90 -11.89 4.01 20.28
CA PRO A 90 -11.17 2.97 19.59
C PRO A 90 -10.07 2.61 20.57
N GLY A 91 -10.20 1.45 21.23
CA GLY A 91 -9.41 1.12 22.42
C GLY A 91 -7.93 1.48 22.27
N ASN A 92 -7.27 1.87 23.36
CA ASN A 92 -5.95 2.54 23.41
C ASN A 92 -4.93 2.11 22.34
N ILE A 93 -4.91 0.83 21.95
CA ILE A 93 -4.09 0.30 20.86
C ILE A 93 -4.30 0.99 19.49
N TYR A 94 -5.52 1.34 19.09
CA TYR A 94 -5.77 1.99 17.78
C TYR A 94 -5.27 3.43 17.75
N ARG A 95 -5.42 4.14 18.87
CA ARG A 95 -4.87 5.49 19.00
C ARG A 95 -3.35 5.46 18.86
N LEU A 96 -2.71 4.49 19.51
CA LEU A 96 -1.28 4.26 19.37
C LEU A 96 -0.90 3.95 17.92
N ILE A 97 -1.62 3.05 17.24
CA ILE A 97 -1.36 2.73 15.82
C ILE A 97 -1.47 3.99 14.95
N PHE A 98 -2.51 4.80 15.12
CA PHE A 98 -2.71 6.02 14.32
C PHE A 98 -1.60 7.06 14.57
N LEU A 99 -1.16 7.18 15.82
CA LEU A 99 -0.03 8.04 16.17
C LEU A 99 1.29 7.52 15.57
N CYS A 100 1.53 6.21 15.65
CA CYS A 100 2.71 5.59 15.04
C CYS A 100 2.74 5.76 13.52
N ILE A 101 1.60 5.61 12.83
CA ILE A 101 1.52 5.86 11.38
C ILE A 101 1.75 7.35 11.07
N ALA A 102 1.21 8.26 11.88
CA ALA A 102 1.44 9.69 11.70
C ALA A 102 2.93 10.06 11.83
N ILE A 103 3.57 9.64 12.92
CA ILE A 103 5.00 9.90 13.18
C ILE A 103 5.86 9.19 12.14
N GLY A 104 5.60 7.91 11.88
CA GLY A 104 6.32 7.13 10.88
C GLY A 104 6.20 7.73 9.47
N GLY A 105 5.03 8.26 9.11
CA GLY A 105 4.83 8.97 7.85
C GLY A 105 5.64 10.26 7.74
N ILE A 106 5.75 11.06 8.81
CA ILE A 106 6.64 12.24 8.81
C ILE A 106 8.09 11.83 8.70
N LEU A 107 8.53 10.81 9.46
CA LEU A 107 9.90 10.33 9.39
C LEU A 107 10.24 9.83 8.00
N ALA A 108 9.34 9.07 7.36
CA ALA A 108 9.53 8.62 5.98
C ALA A 108 9.62 9.81 5.02
N VAL A 109 8.74 10.82 5.13
CA VAL A 109 8.85 12.06 4.33
C VAL A 109 10.21 12.72 4.50
N LEU A 110 10.70 12.83 5.74
CA LEU A 110 12.00 13.46 6.02
C LEU A 110 13.15 12.64 5.44
N GLU A 111 13.09 11.30 5.54
CA GLU A 111 14.09 10.43 4.93
C GLU A 111 14.15 10.63 3.40
N GLU A 112 13.01 10.60 2.73
CA GLU A 112 12.90 10.78 1.27
C GLU A 112 13.41 12.15 0.80
N ILE A 113 13.18 13.24 1.55
CA ILE A 113 13.72 14.56 1.19
C ILE A 113 15.11 14.83 1.80
N SER A 114 15.79 13.80 2.29
CA SER A 114 17.13 13.89 2.88
C SER A 114 17.21 14.92 4.00
N TRP A 115 16.21 14.93 4.87
CA TRP A 115 16.02 15.86 5.98
C TRP A 115 16.05 17.33 5.57
N GLY A 116 15.62 17.62 4.33
CA GLY A 116 15.58 18.96 3.76
C GLY A 116 16.85 19.34 2.99
N GLN A 117 17.82 18.43 2.84
CA GLN A 117 19.04 18.67 2.07
C GLN A 117 18.75 19.15 0.64
N HIS A 118 17.78 18.54 -0.04
CA HIS A 118 17.42 18.91 -1.42
C HIS A 118 16.76 20.29 -1.53
N ILE A 119 16.09 20.75 -0.47
CA ILE A 119 15.35 22.02 -0.46
C ILE A 119 16.25 23.18 0.00
N LEU A 120 17.09 22.92 1.00
CA LEU A 120 17.95 23.91 1.64
C LEU A 120 19.39 23.92 1.08
N GLU A 121 19.70 22.97 0.19
CA GLU A 121 20.97 22.83 -0.52
C GLU A 121 22.21 22.84 0.39
N PHE A 122 22.09 22.30 1.61
CA PHE A 122 23.22 22.19 2.53
C PHE A 122 24.05 20.94 2.24
N ASN A 123 25.32 20.95 2.64
CA ASN A 123 26.20 19.79 2.47
C ASN A 123 25.96 18.76 3.57
N PRO A 124 25.96 17.46 3.24
CA PRO A 124 25.90 16.38 4.23
C PRO A 124 27.08 16.45 5.21
N ALA A 125 26.82 16.08 6.47
CA ALA A 125 27.87 15.98 7.47
C ALA A 125 28.90 14.90 7.10
N ALA A 126 30.12 15.00 7.62
CA ALA A 126 31.24 14.11 7.26
C ALA A 126 30.90 12.61 7.35
N PHE A 127 30.08 12.21 8.33
CA PHE A 127 29.60 10.83 8.44
C PHE A 127 28.79 10.39 7.21
N PHE A 128 27.78 11.17 6.82
CA PHE A 128 26.93 10.87 5.67
C PHE A 128 27.70 10.95 4.35
N SER A 129 28.59 11.94 4.18
CA SER A 129 29.44 12.06 2.99
C SER A 129 30.33 10.84 2.74
N THR A 130 30.65 10.07 3.79
CA THR A 130 31.55 8.92 3.74
C THR A 130 30.83 7.57 3.76
N HIS A 131 29.69 7.47 4.43
CA HIS A 131 29.00 6.19 4.66
C HIS A 131 27.66 6.06 3.92
N ASN A 132 27.02 7.18 3.54
CA ASN A 132 25.77 7.14 2.81
C ASN A 132 26.05 6.82 1.32
N LEU A 133 25.30 5.87 0.77
CA LEU A 133 25.50 5.37 -0.60
C LEU A 133 25.25 6.45 -1.67
N GLN A 134 24.43 7.45 -1.35
CA GLN A 134 24.09 8.57 -2.23
C GLN A 134 24.69 9.91 -1.76
N ARG A 135 25.46 9.89 -0.65
CA ARG A 135 26.02 11.09 0.00
C ARG A 135 24.93 12.08 0.41
N GLU A 136 23.88 11.55 1.03
CA GLU A 136 22.75 12.33 1.50
C GLU A 136 22.59 12.24 3.02
N THR A 137 21.92 13.23 3.59
CA THR A 137 21.63 13.31 5.02
C THR A 137 20.35 12.52 5.30
N ASN A 138 20.38 11.21 5.06
CA ASN A 138 19.32 10.27 5.41
C ASN A 138 19.90 8.95 5.91
N ILE A 139 19.07 8.17 6.59
CA ILE A 139 19.42 6.90 7.22
C ILE A 139 19.15 5.74 6.25
N HIS A 140 18.08 5.80 5.46
CA HIS A 140 17.73 4.68 4.56
C HIS A 140 18.78 4.39 3.47
N ASN A 141 19.60 5.37 3.06
CA ASN A 141 20.72 5.14 2.13
C ASN A 141 22.04 4.74 2.83
N LEU A 142 22.03 4.47 4.15
CA LEU A 142 23.16 3.82 4.83
C LEU A 142 23.22 2.32 4.60
N ILE A 143 22.13 1.72 4.11
CA ILE A 143 22.04 0.29 3.80
C ILE A 143 21.73 0.09 2.31
N PRO A 144 22.11 -1.06 1.71
CA PRO A 144 21.79 -1.33 0.32
C PRO A 144 20.27 -1.31 0.08
N ALA A 145 19.84 -0.62 -0.98
CA ALA A 145 18.43 -0.53 -1.37
C ALA A 145 17.76 -1.90 -1.52
N THR A 146 18.50 -2.91 -1.98
CA THR A 146 18.03 -4.30 -2.08
C THR A 146 17.64 -4.91 -0.74
N LEU A 147 18.39 -4.60 0.33
CA LEU A 147 18.12 -5.09 1.69
C LEU A 147 16.93 -4.33 2.29
N PHE A 148 16.93 -2.99 2.19
CA PHE A 148 15.83 -2.16 2.69
C PHE A 148 14.49 -2.57 2.06
N ASN A 149 14.45 -2.66 0.73
CA ASN A 149 13.28 -3.12 0.00
C ASN A 149 12.89 -4.55 0.36
N GLY A 150 13.87 -5.46 0.49
CA GLY A 150 13.61 -6.84 0.90
C GLY A 150 12.86 -6.93 2.23
N ILE A 151 13.21 -6.09 3.21
CA ILE A 151 12.54 -6.01 4.52
C ILE A 151 11.11 -5.49 4.37
N ILE A 152 10.92 -4.39 3.64
CA ILE A 152 9.61 -3.79 3.40
C ILE A 152 8.69 -4.81 2.70
N PHE A 153 9.16 -5.46 1.65
CA PHE A 153 8.37 -6.40 0.88
C PHE A 153 8.07 -7.68 1.65
N ALA A 154 9.01 -8.20 2.45
CA ALA A 154 8.72 -9.33 3.35
C ALA A 154 7.55 -8.99 4.28
N PHE A 155 7.53 -7.78 4.86
CA PHE A 155 6.41 -7.30 5.66
C PHE A 155 5.12 -7.18 4.85
N VAL A 156 5.17 -6.61 3.64
CA VAL A 156 4.00 -6.49 2.75
C VAL A 156 3.41 -7.87 2.43
N TYR A 157 4.23 -8.83 2.02
CA TYR A 157 3.78 -10.19 1.72
C TYR A 157 3.14 -10.85 2.94
N ILE A 158 3.81 -10.82 4.10
CA ILE A 158 3.31 -11.48 5.29
C ILE A 158 2.01 -10.84 5.77
N CYS A 159 2.01 -9.52 6.00
CA CYS A 159 0.93 -8.83 6.69
C CYS A 159 -0.26 -8.47 5.78
N PHE A 160 -0.02 -8.20 4.50
CA PHE A 160 -1.06 -7.71 3.60
C PHE A 160 -1.52 -8.73 2.56
N ILE A 161 -0.74 -9.78 2.27
CA ILE A 161 -1.09 -10.79 1.25
C ILE A 161 -1.35 -12.16 1.89
N PHE A 162 -0.32 -12.80 2.44
CA PHE A 162 -0.39 -14.17 2.93
C PHE A 162 -1.28 -14.31 4.17
N MET A 163 -1.02 -13.55 5.24
CA MET A 163 -1.78 -13.70 6.49
C MET A 163 -3.28 -13.43 6.30
N PRO A 164 -3.72 -12.39 5.57
CA PRO A 164 -5.14 -12.17 5.30
C PRO A 164 -5.77 -13.27 4.42
N ALA A 165 -5.08 -13.72 3.37
CA ALA A 165 -5.59 -14.76 2.48
C ALA A 165 -5.67 -16.13 3.17
N LEU A 166 -4.62 -16.54 3.90
CA LEU A 166 -4.61 -17.76 4.69
C LEU A 166 -5.70 -17.75 5.76
N HIS A 167 -5.92 -16.62 6.43
CA HIS A 167 -6.97 -16.54 7.43
C HIS A 167 -8.36 -16.69 6.82
N ARG A 168 -8.61 -16.14 5.62
CA ARG A 168 -9.90 -16.29 4.95
C ARG A 168 -10.17 -17.73 4.50
N ILE A 169 -9.13 -18.44 4.06
CA ILE A 169 -9.20 -19.85 3.65
C ILE A 169 -9.38 -20.77 4.87
N PHE A 170 -8.46 -20.71 5.83
CA PHE A 170 -8.37 -21.69 6.93
C PHE A 170 -9.10 -21.26 8.20
N ARG A 171 -9.46 -19.98 8.34
CA ARG A 171 -10.15 -19.40 9.51
C ARG A 171 -9.47 -19.69 10.85
N PHE A 172 -8.14 -19.75 10.88
CA PHE A 172 -7.38 -19.92 12.12
C PHE A 172 -7.60 -18.74 13.07
N THR A 173 -7.50 -19.00 14.38
CA THR A 173 -7.74 -18.00 15.42
C THR A 173 -6.66 -16.93 15.42
N VAL A 174 -7.07 -15.67 15.34
CA VAL A 174 -6.22 -14.49 15.46
C VAL A 174 -6.86 -13.49 16.41
N PRO A 175 -6.07 -12.71 17.17
CA PRO A 175 -6.62 -11.72 18.08
C PRO A 175 -7.53 -10.72 17.35
N SER A 176 -8.63 -10.33 18.01
CA SER A 176 -9.65 -9.46 17.40
C SER A 176 -9.12 -8.10 16.96
N TYR A 177 -8.04 -7.62 17.59
CA TYR A 177 -7.36 -6.39 17.18
C TYR A 177 -6.57 -6.55 15.88
N VAL A 178 -5.96 -7.72 15.64
CA VAL A 178 -5.24 -8.04 14.39
C VAL A 178 -6.24 -8.15 13.23
N LEU A 179 -7.38 -8.81 13.46
CA LEU A 179 -8.43 -8.94 12.45
C LEU A 179 -8.94 -7.61 11.91
N LYS A 180 -9.02 -6.59 12.77
CA LYS A 180 -9.44 -5.25 12.37
C LYS A 180 -8.40 -4.57 11.47
N LEU A 181 -7.14 -4.98 11.53
CA LEU A 181 -6.05 -4.49 10.68
C LEU A 181 -5.98 -5.22 9.33
N PHE A 182 -6.68 -6.33 9.14
CA PHE A 182 -6.62 -7.04 7.86
C PHE A 182 -7.14 -6.18 6.70
N PRO A 183 -6.42 -6.15 5.56
CA PRO A 183 -6.83 -5.39 4.39
C PRO A 183 -8.10 -5.95 3.75
N SER A 184 -8.78 -5.08 2.98
CA SER A 184 -9.83 -5.52 2.05
C SER A 184 -9.21 -6.30 0.89
N THR A 185 -10.01 -7.04 0.12
CA THR A 185 -9.53 -7.76 -1.08
C THR A 185 -8.88 -6.79 -2.06
N HIS A 186 -9.51 -5.64 -2.31
CA HIS A 186 -8.96 -4.62 -3.20
C HIS A 186 -7.63 -4.07 -2.70
N THR A 187 -7.51 -3.74 -1.41
CA THR A 187 -6.23 -3.31 -0.82
C THR A 187 -5.15 -4.39 -0.96
N THR A 188 -5.51 -5.66 -0.76
CA THR A 188 -4.57 -6.78 -0.93
C THR A 188 -4.07 -6.87 -2.37
N LEU A 189 -4.96 -6.66 -3.34
CA LEU A 189 -4.62 -6.63 -4.76
C LEU A 189 -3.76 -5.42 -5.15
N ILE A 190 -3.93 -4.25 -4.50
CA ILE A 190 -3.01 -3.11 -4.67
C ILE A 190 -1.58 -3.50 -4.26
N PHE A 191 -1.43 -4.19 -3.13
CA PHE A 191 -0.12 -4.68 -2.69
C PHE A 191 0.44 -5.76 -3.62
N ALA A 192 -0.40 -6.66 -4.14
CA ALA A 192 0.03 -7.63 -5.14
C ALA A 192 0.48 -6.96 -6.45
N PHE A 193 -0.19 -5.87 -6.87
CA PHE A 193 0.26 -5.04 -7.98
C PHE A 193 1.61 -4.38 -7.70
N ALA A 194 1.82 -3.79 -6.52
CA ALA A 194 3.12 -3.24 -6.12
C ALA A 194 4.22 -4.31 -6.17
N SER A 195 3.94 -5.51 -5.65
CA SER A 195 4.83 -6.66 -5.68
C SER A 195 5.20 -7.09 -7.10
N SER A 196 4.33 -6.87 -8.08
CA SER A 196 4.58 -7.21 -9.49
C SER A 196 5.64 -6.34 -10.19
N LEU A 197 5.95 -5.15 -9.64
CA LEU A 197 6.93 -4.21 -10.19
C LEU A 197 8.37 -4.54 -9.74
N GLN A 198 8.81 -5.78 -9.94
CA GLN A 198 10.11 -6.26 -9.46
C GLN A 198 11.11 -6.51 -10.59
N ALA A 199 12.40 -6.55 -10.25
CA ALA A 199 13.47 -6.96 -11.17
C ALA A 199 13.51 -8.49 -11.28
N TYR A 200 12.61 -9.04 -12.10
CA TYR A 200 12.51 -10.49 -12.30
C TYR A 200 13.85 -11.07 -12.75
N PHE A 201 14.26 -12.18 -12.13
CA PHE A 201 15.42 -13.00 -12.52
C PHE A 201 16.82 -12.36 -12.34
N SER A 202 16.95 -11.13 -11.85
CA SER A 202 18.25 -10.43 -11.78
C SER A 202 19.19 -10.86 -10.63
N TYR A 203 18.69 -11.23 -9.43
CA TYR A 203 19.52 -11.59 -8.26
C TYR A 203 18.88 -12.72 -7.43
N SER A 204 19.67 -13.40 -6.57
CA SER A 204 19.15 -14.44 -5.65
C SER A 204 17.92 -13.99 -4.83
N VAL A 205 17.90 -12.73 -4.39
CA VAL A 205 16.78 -12.12 -3.65
C VAL A 205 15.53 -11.94 -4.53
N THR A 206 15.69 -11.70 -5.84
CA THR A 206 14.55 -11.49 -6.74
C THR A 206 13.85 -12.78 -7.14
N TYR A 207 14.52 -13.94 -7.06
CA TYR A 207 13.85 -15.25 -7.18
C TYR A 207 12.86 -15.51 -6.05
N LEU A 208 13.22 -15.14 -4.81
CA LEU A 208 12.32 -15.29 -3.67
C LEU A 208 11.13 -14.35 -3.79
N ASP A 209 11.35 -13.11 -4.22
CA ASP A 209 10.29 -12.12 -4.46
C ASP A 209 9.34 -12.58 -5.60
N THR A 210 9.90 -13.15 -6.67
CA THR A 210 9.13 -13.79 -7.75
C THR A 210 8.28 -14.96 -7.23
N ALA A 211 8.87 -15.86 -6.45
CA ALA A 211 8.14 -16.98 -5.85
C ALA A 211 7.05 -16.51 -4.88
N ALA A 212 7.31 -15.48 -4.08
CA ALA A 212 6.36 -14.87 -3.16
C ALA A 212 5.17 -14.24 -3.90
N LEU A 213 5.42 -13.53 -5.00
CA LEU A 213 4.36 -12.97 -5.83
C LEU A 213 3.45 -14.07 -6.40
N TRP A 214 4.02 -15.06 -7.09
CA TRP A 214 3.23 -16.11 -7.73
C TRP A 214 2.48 -16.98 -6.73
N SER A 215 3.11 -17.35 -5.61
CA SER A 215 2.42 -18.07 -4.53
C SER A 215 1.33 -17.21 -3.88
N GLY A 216 1.54 -15.91 -3.72
CA GLY A 216 0.55 -14.95 -3.26
C GLY A 216 -0.66 -14.85 -4.21
N LEU A 217 -0.42 -14.74 -5.52
CA LEU A 217 -1.48 -14.70 -6.54
C LEU A 217 -2.28 -16.01 -6.59
N ILE A 218 -1.61 -17.17 -6.52
CA ILE A 218 -2.27 -18.48 -6.42
C ILE A 218 -3.12 -18.55 -5.16
N LEU A 219 -2.58 -18.10 -4.02
CA LEU A 219 -3.31 -18.09 -2.76
C LEU A 219 -4.53 -17.17 -2.82
N LEU A 220 -4.42 -16.00 -3.46
CA LEU A 220 -5.55 -15.11 -3.68
C LEU A 220 -6.61 -15.73 -4.60
N ALA A 221 -6.19 -16.44 -5.65
CA ALA A 221 -7.10 -17.20 -6.51
C ALA A 221 -7.79 -18.35 -5.74
N LEU A 222 -7.08 -19.07 -4.87
CA LEU A 222 -7.65 -20.11 -4.01
C LEU A 222 -8.61 -19.52 -2.97
N MET A 223 -8.25 -18.41 -2.35
CA MET A 223 -9.13 -17.65 -1.45
C MET A 223 -10.44 -17.32 -2.17
N ILE A 224 -10.36 -16.87 -3.42
CA ILE A 224 -11.51 -16.58 -4.28
C ILE A 224 -12.37 -17.84 -4.51
N CYS A 225 -11.77 -18.98 -4.86
CA CYS A 225 -12.49 -20.22 -5.11
C CYS A 225 -13.12 -20.85 -3.86
N THR A 226 -12.59 -20.55 -2.67
CA THR A 226 -13.07 -21.12 -1.39
C THR A 226 -14.11 -20.25 -0.68
N GLU A 227 -14.30 -19.00 -1.10
CA GLU A 227 -15.32 -18.13 -0.52
C GLU A 227 -16.74 -18.58 -0.92
N LYS A 228 -17.62 -18.73 0.08
CA LYS A 228 -19.02 -19.13 -0.13
C LYS A 228 -19.84 -18.08 -0.89
N LYS A 229 -19.38 -16.83 -0.92
CA LYS A 229 -20.00 -15.75 -1.69
C LYS A 229 -19.12 -15.53 -2.93
N PRO A 230 -19.68 -15.55 -4.14
CA PRO A 230 -18.91 -15.20 -5.32
C PRO A 230 -18.42 -13.75 -5.20
N LEU A 231 -17.22 -13.47 -5.68
CA LEU A 231 -16.69 -12.11 -5.66
C LEU A 231 -17.57 -11.16 -6.46
N SER A 232 -17.45 -9.89 -6.11
CA SER A 232 -17.93 -8.85 -6.99
C SER A 232 -17.16 -8.90 -8.32
N ALA A 233 -17.83 -8.60 -9.43
CA ALA A 233 -17.19 -8.51 -10.74
C ALA A 233 -15.95 -7.59 -10.72
N GLY A 234 -15.97 -6.54 -9.89
CA GLY A 234 -14.85 -5.62 -9.72
C GLY A 234 -13.60 -6.27 -9.12
N GLU A 235 -13.73 -7.18 -8.16
CA GLU A 235 -12.57 -7.89 -7.59
C GLU A 235 -11.96 -8.88 -8.59
N LEU A 236 -12.78 -9.55 -9.40
CA LEU A 236 -12.31 -10.45 -10.46
C LEU A 236 -11.56 -9.68 -11.57
N ILE A 237 -12.12 -8.54 -11.99
CA ILE A 237 -11.47 -7.64 -12.96
C ILE A 237 -10.13 -7.16 -12.39
N HIS A 238 -10.10 -6.79 -11.11
CA HIS A 238 -8.89 -6.32 -10.45
C HIS A 238 -7.81 -7.41 -10.38
N LEU A 239 -8.14 -8.63 -9.92
CA LEU A 239 -7.18 -9.73 -9.92
C LEU A 239 -6.65 -10.03 -11.33
N THR A 240 -7.53 -10.06 -12.33
CA THR A 240 -7.14 -10.32 -13.72
C THR A 240 -6.18 -9.25 -14.23
N ALA A 241 -6.45 -7.98 -13.92
CA ALA A 241 -5.55 -6.87 -14.25
C ALA A 241 -4.19 -7.01 -13.56
N VAL A 242 -4.14 -7.40 -12.28
CA VAL A 242 -2.87 -7.62 -11.57
C VAL A 242 -2.08 -8.78 -12.17
N MET A 243 -2.73 -9.91 -12.50
CA MET A 243 -2.06 -11.04 -13.15
C MET A 243 -1.53 -10.65 -14.54
N PHE A 244 -2.29 -9.87 -15.30
CA PHE A 244 -1.85 -9.33 -16.59
C PHE A 244 -0.63 -8.42 -16.43
N CYS A 245 -0.66 -7.48 -15.49
CA CYS A 245 0.48 -6.60 -15.19
C CYS A 245 1.72 -7.41 -14.77
N ALA A 246 1.57 -8.40 -13.88
CA ALA A 246 2.67 -9.25 -13.45
C ALA A 246 3.31 -10.01 -14.62
N LEU A 247 2.50 -10.62 -15.49
CA LEU A 247 3.00 -11.28 -16.69
C LEU A 247 3.68 -10.28 -17.64
N PHE A 248 3.07 -9.12 -17.86
CA PHE A 248 3.61 -8.09 -18.73
C PHE A 248 4.97 -7.56 -18.23
N PHE A 249 5.10 -7.27 -16.94
CA PHE A 249 6.36 -6.82 -16.33
C PHE A 249 7.41 -7.91 -16.32
N MET A 250 7.03 -9.17 -16.10
CA MET A 250 7.94 -10.32 -16.18
C MET A 250 8.49 -10.52 -17.60
N LEU A 251 7.64 -10.43 -18.63
CA LEU A 251 8.07 -10.55 -20.03
C LEU A 251 8.97 -9.39 -20.47
N ASN A 252 8.86 -8.24 -19.80
CA ASN A 252 9.66 -7.06 -20.06
C ASN A 252 10.63 -6.75 -18.92
N HIS A 253 11.14 -7.78 -18.22
CA HIS A 253 11.92 -7.57 -17.00
C HIS A 253 13.22 -6.78 -17.24
N GLY A 254 13.81 -6.86 -18.43
CA GLY A 254 15.07 -6.18 -18.76
C GLY A 254 15.01 -4.65 -18.64
N ILE A 255 13.81 -4.05 -18.64
CA ILE A 255 13.67 -2.59 -18.44
C ILE A 255 13.93 -2.19 -16.98
N PHE A 256 13.80 -3.15 -16.04
CA PHE A 256 14.02 -2.96 -14.61
C PHE A 256 15.45 -3.29 -14.16
N ASP A 257 16.35 -3.66 -15.07
CA ASP A 257 17.73 -4.06 -14.72
C ASP A 257 18.65 -2.87 -14.36
N TYR A 258 18.19 -1.62 -14.50
CA TYR A 258 18.95 -0.44 -14.10
C TYR A 258 18.82 -0.18 -12.59
N HIS A 259 19.93 0.20 -11.94
CA HIS A 259 19.99 0.37 -10.49
C HIS A 259 18.87 1.29 -9.94
N ASN A 260 18.17 0.77 -8.93
CA ASN A 260 17.12 1.39 -8.10
C ASN A 260 15.78 1.79 -8.75
N MET A 261 15.63 1.78 -10.07
CA MET A 261 14.42 2.31 -10.72
C MET A 261 13.11 1.61 -10.33
N GLN A 262 13.18 0.28 -10.18
CA GLN A 262 12.03 -0.54 -9.80
C GLN A 262 11.58 -0.29 -8.36
N TYR A 263 12.50 0.10 -7.48
CA TYR A 263 12.20 0.29 -6.06
C TYR A 263 11.40 1.58 -5.85
N GLU A 264 11.73 2.67 -6.55
CA GLU A 264 10.98 3.93 -6.46
C GLU A 264 9.49 3.79 -6.78
N ILE A 265 9.16 3.13 -7.91
CA ILE A 265 7.75 2.93 -8.28
C ILE A 265 7.07 2.03 -7.27
N ARG A 266 7.75 0.95 -6.86
CA ARG A 266 7.23 0.00 -5.88
C ARG A 266 6.89 0.67 -4.55
N GLU A 267 7.80 1.46 -4.03
CA GLU A 267 7.66 2.18 -2.77
C GLU A 267 6.51 3.20 -2.83
N ALA A 268 6.39 3.94 -3.94
CA ALA A 268 5.28 4.85 -4.18
C ALA A 268 3.91 4.14 -4.17
N ILE A 269 3.81 2.98 -4.83
CA ILE A 269 2.57 2.19 -4.84
C ILE A 269 2.29 1.55 -3.47
N ILE A 270 3.31 1.17 -2.71
CA ILE A 270 3.15 0.70 -1.33
C ILE A 270 2.61 1.82 -0.44
N ALA A 271 3.20 3.01 -0.49
CA ALA A 271 2.74 4.17 0.28
C ALA A 271 1.26 4.48 -0.05
N TYR A 272 0.90 4.43 -1.33
CA TYR A 272 -0.48 4.55 -1.79
C TYR A 272 -1.38 3.43 -1.21
N GLY A 273 -0.93 2.17 -1.26
CA GLY A 273 -1.65 1.03 -0.70
C GLY A 273 -1.90 1.16 0.80
N VAL A 274 -0.91 1.66 1.56
CA VAL A 274 -1.04 1.95 2.99
C VAL A 274 -2.05 3.07 3.24
N LEU A 275 -2.06 4.12 2.41
CA LEU A 275 -3.06 5.19 2.50
C LEU A 275 -4.49 4.67 2.27
N VAL A 276 -4.69 3.85 1.22
CA VAL A 276 -5.99 3.22 0.93
C VAL A 276 -6.39 2.27 2.06
N TRP A 277 -5.46 1.43 2.53
CA TRP A 277 -5.67 0.54 3.67
C TRP A 277 -6.14 1.33 4.90
N PHE A 278 -5.42 2.39 5.24
CA PHE A 278 -5.73 3.22 6.40
C PHE A 278 -7.11 3.87 6.27
N HIS A 279 -7.44 4.40 5.09
CA HIS A 279 -8.75 4.94 4.79
C HIS A 279 -9.87 3.89 5.00
N ASP A 280 -9.72 2.69 4.45
CA ASP A 280 -10.66 1.60 4.62
C ASP A 280 -10.89 1.25 6.10
N ARG A 281 -9.81 1.21 6.90
CA ARG A 281 -9.87 0.87 8.33
C ARG A 281 -10.56 1.94 9.15
N THR A 282 -10.26 3.22 8.91
CA THR A 282 -10.88 4.32 9.64
C THR A 282 -12.37 4.47 9.32
N ALA A 283 -12.78 4.24 8.06
CA ALA A 283 -14.19 4.23 7.66
C ALA A 283 -14.98 3.10 8.35
N CYS A 284 -14.37 1.92 8.51
CA CYS A 284 -14.98 0.78 9.20
C CYS A 284 -15.22 1.06 10.69
N LEU A 285 -14.25 1.69 11.36
CA LEU A 285 -14.37 2.07 12.76
C LEU A 285 -15.49 3.09 12.99
N SER A 286 -15.61 4.11 12.13
CA SER A 286 -16.66 5.12 12.25
C SER A 286 -18.07 4.55 12.10
N ARG A 287 -18.30 3.59 11.18
CA ARG A 287 -19.63 3.02 10.92
C ARG A 287 -20.11 2.09 12.04
N ARG A 288 -19.20 1.40 12.73
CA ARG A 288 -19.56 0.55 13.87
C ARG A 288 -20.06 1.37 15.05
N ASP A 289 -19.44 2.52 15.31
CA ASP A 289 -19.85 3.42 16.41
C ASP A 289 -21.24 4.01 16.19
N ASP A 290 -21.63 4.27 14.94
CA ASP A 290 -22.96 4.80 14.62
C ASP A 290 -24.05 3.71 14.75
N ALA A 291 -23.75 2.47 14.34
CA ALA A 291 -24.68 1.35 14.45
C ALA A 291 -24.96 0.93 15.91
N THR A 292 -23.95 0.96 16.79
CA THR A 292 -24.15 0.72 18.22
C THR A 292 -24.98 1.82 18.87
N ARG A 293 -24.80 3.09 18.50
CA ARG A 293 -25.61 4.21 19.02
C ARG A 293 -27.09 4.09 18.70
N VAL A 294 -27.44 3.80 17.44
CA VAL A 294 -28.84 3.64 17.02
C VAL A 294 -29.50 2.50 17.81
N SER A 295 -28.79 1.37 17.99
CA SER A 295 -29.33 0.25 18.77
C SER A 295 -29.55 0.56 20.26
N THR A 296 -28.73 1.43 20.86
CA THR A 296 -28.89 1.85 22.26
C THR A 296 -29.98 2.91 22.44
N GLU A 297 -30.16 3.82 21.47
CA GLU A 297 -31.23 4.82 21.48
C GLU A 297 -32.60 4.14 21.27
N ASP A 298 -32.70 3.18 20.35
CA ASP A 298 -33.90 2.39 20.13
C ASP A 298 -34.30 1.54 21.36
N ALA A 299 -33.30 1.01 22.09
CA ALA A 299 -33.55 0.26 23.33
C ALA A 299 -34.04 1.17 24.48
N CYS A 300 -33.57 2.41 24.55
CA CYS A 300 -33.98 3.37 25.58
C CYS A 300 -35.34 4.03 25.28
N SER A 301 -35.73 4.11 24.00
CA SER A 301 -37.07 4.59 23.59
C SER A 301 -38.20 3.57 23.82
N LYS A 302 -37.85 2.31 24.10
CA LYS A 302 -38.79 1.19 24.31
C LYS A 302 -38.89 0.73 25.77
N SER A 303 -38.23 1.44 26.69
CA SER A 303 -38.34 1.27 28.15
C SER A 303 -39.10 2.43 28.77
#